data_AF-A0A9D4QFP3-F1
#
_entry.id   AF-A0A9D4QFP3-F1
#
_cell.length_a   1.000
_cell.length_b   1.000
_cell.length_c   1.000
_cell.angle_alpha   90.00
_cell.angle_beta   90.00
_cell.angle_gamma   90.00
#
_symmetry.space_group_name_H-M   'P 1'
#
loop_
_entity.id
_entity.type
_entity.pdbx_description
1 polymer ?
#
loop_
_entity_poly.entity_id
_entity_poly.type
_entity_poly.pdbx_seq_one_letter_code
_entity_poly.pdbx_strand_id
1 'polypeptide(L)'
;MQPLGAGRVGTTLQAVVGTERLYPCVLFYKGWAGDEDGVCVDARIYGNEARFVRRSCRPSARVVHTLQGGLLRLYLVADRDLAPAEEITIPFDFDYRHW
;
A
#
# COMPACT_ATOMS: atom_id res chain seq x y z
N MET A 1 -21.67 -11.89 -48.98
CA MET A 1 -21.72 -12.77 -47.79
C MET A 1 -20.38 -12.62 -47.06
N GLN A 2 -20.35 -11.91 -45.93
CA GLN A 2 -19.17 -11.80 -45.07
C GLN A 2 -19.28 -12.83 -43.94
N PRO A 3 -18.19 -13.45 -43.45
CA PRO A 3 -18.24 -14.18 -42.20
C PRO A 3 -18.13 -13.20 -41.03
N LEU A 4 -19.10 -13.29 -40.12
CA LEU A 4 -19.05 -12.77 -38.76
C LEU A 4 -18.05 -13.60 -37.95
N GLY A 5 -17.00 -12.97 -37.40
CA GLY A 5 -15.95 -13.69 -36.68
C GLY A 5 -15.24 -12.84 -35.63
N ALA A 6 -15.54 -13.15 -34.37
CA ALA A 6 -14.75 -12.93 -33.16
C ALA A 6 -14.39 -11.47 -32.80
N GLY A 7 -15.25 -10.85 -31.98
CA GLY A 7 -14.86 -9.72 -31.15
C GLY A 7 -13.76 -10.13 -30.18
N ARG A 8 -12.53 -9.67 -30.44
CA ARG A 8 -11.51 -9.55 -29.39
C ARG A 8 -11.78 -8.24 -28.66
N VAL A 9 -12.49 -8.32 -27.54
CA VAL A 9 -12.36 -7.30 -26.49
C VAL A 9 -10.98 -7.50 -25.88
N GLY A 10 -9.96 -7.01 -26.58
CA GLY A 10 -8.64 -6.84 -26.02
C GLY A 10 -8.72 -5.65 -25.09
N THR A 11 -8.94 -5.88 -23.81
CA THR A 11 -8.59 -4.90 -22.78
C THR A 11 -7.07 -4.77 -22.86
N THR A 12 -6.60 -3.82 -23.67
CA THR A 12 -5.25 -3.31 -23.57
C THR A 12 -5.10 -2.81 -22.15
N LEU A 13 -4.48 -3.60 -21.28
CA LEU A 13 -3.86 -3.07 -20.07
C LEU A 13 -2.77 -2.14 -20.59
N GLN A 14 -3.13 -0.89 -20.87
CA GLN A 14 -2.14 0.15 -21.01
C GLN A 14 -1.40 0.14 -19.68
N ALA A 15 -0.11 -0.20 -19.72
CA ALA A 15 0.79 0.13 -18.64
C ALA A 15 0.58 1.63 -18.40
N VAL A 16 -0.10 1.95 -17.31
CA VAL A 16 -0.24 3.33 -16.88
C VAL A 16 1.18 3.73 -16.51
N VAL A 17 1.87 4.42 -17.42
CA VAL A 17 3.04 5.23 -17.11
C VAL A 17 2.50 6.31 -16.17
N GLY A 18 2.38 5.95 -14.90
CA GLY A 18 1.58 6.66 -13.93
C GLY A 18 2.43 7.70 -13.24
N THR A 19 2.15 8.97 -13.55
CA THR A 19 2.29 10.08 -12.61
C THR A 19 1.95 9.60 -11.19
N GLU A 20 2.84 9.83 -10.21
CA GLU A 20 2.78 9.43 -8.80
C GLU A 20 1.35 9.48 -8.22
N ARG A 21 0.57 8.42 -8.43
CA ARG A 21 -0.82 8.39 -8.02
C ARG A 21 -0.82 7.94 -6.57
N LEU A 22 -0.96 8.90 -5.66
CA LEU A 22 -1.32 8.60 -4.28
C LEU A 22 -2.65 7.85 -4.31
N TYR A 23 -2.69 6.68 -3.68
CA TYR A 23 -3.91 5.93 -3.45
C TYR A 23 -4.36 6.23 -2.02
N PRO A 24 -5.30 7.18 -1.79
CA PRO A 24 -5.70 7.56 -0.45
C PRO A 24 -6.25 6.36 0.31
N CYS A 25 -5.87 6.24 1.59
CA CYS A 25 -6.27 5.12 2.45
C CYS A 25 -5.81 3.73 1.95
N VAL A 26 -4.84 3.65 1.04
CA VAL A 26 -4.21 2.38 0.62
C VAL A 26 -2.77 2.35 1.10
N LEU A 27 -2.36 1.22 1.68
CA LEU A 27 -1.00 0.96 2.14
C LEU A 27 -0.39 -0.18 1.33
N PHE A 28 0.73 0.06 0.67
CA PHE A 28 1.52 -1.00 0.04
C PHE A 28 2.59 -1.49 1.02
N TYR A 29 2.72 -2.81 1.18
CA TYR A 29 3.61 -3.41 2.15
C TYR A 29 4.50 -4.46 1.50
N LYS A 30 5.81 -4.18 1.50
CA LYS A 30 6.88 -5.06 1.03
C LYS A 30 7.79 -5.43 2.20
N GLY A 31 7.33 -6.33 3.06
CA GLY A 31 8.06 -6.69 4.28
C GLY A 31 7.83 -8.12 4.77
N TRP A 32 7.14 -8.95 3.97
CA TRP A 32 6.92 -10.36 4.28
C TRP A 32 7.86 -11.21 3.39
N ALA A 33 8.67 -12.07 4.02
CA ALA A 33 9.87 -12.71 3.47
C ALA A 33 9.63 -13.81 2.40
N GLY A 34 8.56 -13.73 1.62
CA GLY A 34 8.24 -14.74 0.61
C GLY A 34 7.42 -14.26 -0.57
N ASP A 35 7.15 -12.96 -0.68
CA ASP A 35 6.35 -12.41 -1.77
C ASP A 35 7.11 -11.25 -2.42
N GLU A 36 7.74 -11.51 -3.57
CA GLU A 36 8.47 -10.48 -4.32
C GLU A 36 7.52 -9.36 -4.79
N ASP A 37 6.24 -9.67 -4.91
CA ASP A 37 5.20 -8.76 -5.39
C ASP A 37 4.63 -7.85 -4.28
N GLY A 38 4.84 -8.19 -3.01
CA GLY A 38 4.28 -7.45 -1.87
C GLY A 38 2.75 -7.50 -1.79
N VAL A 39 2.18 -6.90 -0.75
CA VAL A 39 0.72 -6.85 -0.54
C VAL A 39 0.21 -5.42 -0.45
N CYS A 40 -1.09 -5.21 -0.68
CA CYS A 40 -1.74 -3.94 -0.40
C CYS A 40 -2.92 -4.12 0.57
N VAL A 41 -3.11 -3.13 1.44
CA VAL A 41 -4.28 -3.00 2.30
C VAL A 41 -5.10 -1.83 1.81
N ASP A 42 -6.31 -2.12 1.34
CA ASP A 42 -7.28 -1.12 0.91
C ASP A 42 -8.26 -0.80 2.04
N ALA A 43 -8.09 0.35 2.66
CA ALA A 43 -8.92 0.83 3.77
C ALA A 43 -9.96 1.89 3.35
N ARG A 44 -10.30 1.99 2.04
CA ARG A 44 -11.23 3.01 1.52
C ARG A 44 -12.66 2.84 2.02
N ILE A 45 -13.12 1.58 2.14
CA ILE A 45 -14.49 1.24 2.58
C ILE A 45 -14.48 0.63 3.99
N TYR A 46 -13.54 -0.28 4.25
CA TYR A 46 -13.42 -0.97 5.53
C TYR A 46 -12.04 -0.67 6.14
N GLY A 47 -12.00 0.15 7.18
CA GLY A 47 -10.76 0.59 7.80
C GLY A 47 -10.98 1.23 9.18
N ASN A 48 -9.89 1.52 9.87
CA ASN A 48 -9.87 2.25 11.13
C ASN A 48 -9.11 3.59 10.98
N GLU A 49 -8.86 4.28 12.08
CA GLU A 49 -8.14 5.57 12.09
C GLU A 49 -6.75 5.52 11.44
N ALA A 50 -6.09 4.36 11.40
CA ALA A 50 -4.78 4.21 10.76
C ALA A 50 -4.82 4.53 9.26
N ARG A 51 -5.98 4.49 8.61
CA ARG A 51 -6.13 4.85 7.19
C ARG A 51 -5.77 6.31 6.87
N PHE A 52 -5.78 7.16 7.90
CA PHE A 52 -5.44 8.59 7.78
C PHE A 52 -3.97 8.89 8.08
N VAL A 53 -3.17 7.88 8.44
CA VAL A 53 -1.75 8.07 8.70
C VAL A 53 -1.05 8.62 7.46
N ARG A 54 -0.28 9.68 7.62
CA ARG A 54 0.43 10.32 6.51
C ARG A 54 1.83 9.75 6.34
N ARG A 55 2.40 10.01 5.16
CA ARG A 55 3.78 9.64 4.83
C ARG A 55 4.75 10.75 5.17
N SER A 56 5.93 10.40 5.65
CA SER A 56 7.00 11.34 6.03
C SER A 56 8.37 10.78 5.70
N CYS A 57 9.31 11.65 5.34
CA CYS A 57 10.74 11.30 5.22
C CYS A 57 11.43 11.22 6.59
N ARG A 58 10.75 11.66 7.65
CA ARG A 58 11.17 11.58 9.06
C ARG A 58 10.00 11.00 9.87
N PRO A 59 9.69 9.70 9.70
CA PRO A 59 8.52 9.09 10.31
C PRO A 59 8.62 9.02 11.83
N SER A 60 7.48 8.88 12.49
CA SER A 60 7.36 8.66 13.93
C SER A 60 6.98 7.22 14.30
N ALA A 61 6.51 6.45 13.33
CA ALA A 61 6.17 5.04 13.47
C ALA A 61 6.58 4.24 12.23
N ARG A 62 6.68 2.92 12.41
CA ARG A 62 6.88 1.94 11.34
C ARG A 62 5.71 0.97 11.26
N VAL A 63 5.57 0.35 10.09
CA VAL A 63 4.63 -0.74 9.87
C VAL A 63 5.31 -2.07 10.23
N VAL A 64 4.69 -2.84 11.11
CA VAL A 64 5.11 -4.21 11.44
C VAL A 64 3.97 -5.17 11.14
N HIS A 65 4.29 -6.47 11.04
CA HIS A 65 3.28 -7.49 10.79
C HIS A 65 3.33 -8.62 11.82
N THR A 66 2.21 -9.31 11.97
CA THR A 66 2.15 -10.65 12.56
C THR A 66 1.29 -11.56 11.68
N LEU A 67 1.53 -12.87 11.78
CA LEU A 67 0.60 -13.88 11.27
C LEU A 67 -0.19 -14.45 12.44
N GLN A 68 -1.48 -14.14 12.51
CA GLN A 68 -2.35 -14.62 13.57
C GLN A 68 -3.54 -15.37 12.97
N GLY A 69 -3.61 -16.68 13.21
CA GLY A 69 -4.68 -17.53 12.67
C GLY A 69 -4.69 -17.60 11.14
N GLY A 70 -3.50 -17.56 10.51
CA GLY A 70 -3.38 -17.55 9.04
C GLY A 70 -3.68 -16.20 8.39
N LEU A 71 -3.98 -15.15 9.17
CA LEU A 71 -4.21 -13.80 8.67
C LEU A 71 -2.98 -12.92 8.90
N LEU A 72 -2.55 -12.23 7.84
CA LEU A 72 -1.59 -11.15 7.93
C LEU A 72 -2.25 -9.93 8.59
N ARG A 73 -1.68 -9.48 9.70
CA ARG A 73 -2.12 -8.27 10.41
C ARG A 73 -1.00 -7.26 10.43
N LEU A 74 -1.31 -6.03 10.02
CA LEU A 74 -0.37 -4.91 10.04
C LEU A 74 -0.66 -4.01 11.24
N TYR A 75 0.41 -3.53 11.87
CA TYR A 75 0.36 -2.65 13.03
C TYR A 75 1.27 -1.44 12.81
N LEU A 76 0.83 -0.29 13.32
CA LEU A 76 1.68 0.88 13.46
C LEU A 76 2.35 0.82 14.83
N VAL A 77 3.67 0.87 14.85
CA VAL A 77 4.46 0.86 16.09
C VAL A 77 5.32 2.10 16.11
N ALA A 78 5.19 2.90 17.17
CA ALA A 78 6.01 4.09 17.36
C ALA A 78 7.49 3.69 17.49
N ASP A 79 8.37 4.45 16.85
CA ASP A 79 9.82 4.21 16.88
C ASP A 79 10.51 4.98 18.03
N ARG A 80 9.77 5.86 18.69
CA ARG A 80 10.18 6.66 19.84
C ARG A 80 8.96 7.01 20.70
N ASP A 81 9.21 7.58 21.86
CA ASP A 81 8.15 8.23 22.65
C ASP A 81 7.57 9.42 21.87
N LEU A 82 6.24 9.52 21.86
CA LEU A 82 5.50 10.57 21.17
C LEU A 82 4.95 11.57 22.19
N ALA A 83 5.10 12.86 21.89
CA ALA A 83 4.45 13.88 22.68
C ALA A 83 2.92 13.84 22.50
N PRO A 84 2.13 14.35 23.46
CA PRO A 84 0.69 14.49 23.28
C PRO A 84 0.36 15.29 22.02
N ALA A 85 -0.59 14.77 21.23
CA ALA A 85 -1.00 15.32 19.93
C ALA A 85 0.11 15.37 18.84
N GLU A 86 1.27 14.74 19.08
CA GLU A 86 2.25 14.54 18.02
C GLU A 86 1.66 13.64 16.93
N GLU A 87 1.88 14.03 15.68
CA GLU A 87 1.36 13.28 14.55
C GLU A 87 2.08 11.95 14.36
N ILE A 88 1.31 10.89 14.19
CA ILE A 88 1.81 9.59 13.76
C ILE A 88 1.98 9.60 12.24
N THR A 89 3.20 9.35 11.77
CA THR A 89 3.56 9.27 10.34
C THR A 89 4.42 8.05 10.07
N ILE A 90 4.29 7.48 8.87
CA ILE A 90 5.04 6.30 8.43
C ILE A 90 5.94 6.62 7.22
N PRO A 91 6.94 5.78 6.90
CA PRO A 91 7.73 5.94 5.68
C PRO A 91 6.86 5.89 4.43
N PHE A 92 7.33 6.45 3.31
CA PHE A 92 6.71 6.25 2.01
C PHE A 92 6.79 4.78 1.57
N ASP A 93 5.80 4.33 0.80
CA ASP A 93 5.74 2.95 0.26
C ASP A 93 6.86 2.63 -0.75
N PHE A 94 7.47 3.68 -1.32
CA PHE A 94 8.47 3.57 -2.37
C PHE A 94 9.87 3.62 -1.78
N ASP A 95 10.67 2.62 -2.16
CA ASP A 95 12.12 2.74 -2.03
C ASP A 95 12.66 3.44 -3.28
N TYR A 96 12.89 4.76 -3.18
CA TYR A 96 13.54 5.55 -4.23
C TYR A 96 15.02 5.19 -4.43
N ARG A 97 15.55 4.13 -3.80
CA ARG A 97 16.95 3.70 -3.92
C ARG A 97 17.17 2.60 -4.97
N HIS A 98 16.11 2.15 -5.64
CA HIS A 98 16.18 1.06 -6.63
C HIS A 98 15.79 1.52 -8.06
N TRP A 99 16.12 2.76 -8.40
CA TRP A 99 16.26 3.25 -9.78
C TRP A 99 17.72 3.70 -9.98
#